data_AF-A0AAV4S185-F1
#
_entry.id   AF-A0AAV4S185-F1
#
_cell.length_a   1.000
_cell.length_b   1.000
_cell.length_c   1.000
_cell.angle_alpha   90.00
_cell.angle_beta   90.00
_cell.angle_gamma   90.00
#
_symmetry.space_group_name_H-M   'P 1'
#
loop_
_entity.id
_entity.type
_entity.pdbx_description
1 polymer ?
#
loop_
_entity_poly.entity_id
_entity_poly.type
_entity_poly.pdbx_seq_one_letter_code
_entity_poly.pdbx_strand_id
1 'polypeptide(L)'
;ELPAESLLLGSTCLVVLVGEAFPAEFASFLLMSLCSLVGEKTQDLKERGIHNSLEYPVTVQHIKTLVTNCTEKNGDLLQAVRNFIQDKNISQRIPTFHQITILHGILSCQRTDLLAFCCRTFDDRPFLITMFYPIYQSCVTPCSNQYHAFSILVNWLKTCQRHLQELVGRQDRRYFSTSTFIVVKTLSVLESNWESPIKGVSTFVKEAYRTLIALSKAECDYLKVYDFDLVQGLLDPIMKLSWKVKGKYVVLSIVLQSIDSTEFLENNPDVPHEVIFNLKANYASSAVSEVYKTIVESMKKAKEDVRGCIRSGAGGGRSLSWLHYSATTSC
;
A
#
# COMPACT_ATOMS: atom_id res chain seq x y z
N GLU A 1 -8.22 31.43 16.34
CA GLU A 1 -7.53 30.56 17.31
C GLU A 1 -8.56 29.54 17.81
N LEU A 2 -8.27 28.24 17.72
CA LEU A 2 -9.11 27.24 18.37
C LEU A 2 -8.72 27.20 19.87
N PRO A 3 -9.68 27.14 20.81
CA PRO A 3 -9.38 27.09 22.23
C PRO A 3 -8.48 25.88 22.54
N ALA A 4 -7.45 26.08 23.38
CA ALA A 4 -6.55 25.01 23.80
C ALA A 4 -7.30 23.80 24.40
N GLU A 5 -8.47 24.05 25.00
CA GLU A 5 -9.39 23.04 25.53
C GLU A 5 -9.99 22.13 24.44
N SER A 6 -10.24 22.65 23.23
CA SER A 6 -10.73 21.86 22.09
C SER A 6 -9.65 20.94 21.52
N LEU A 7 -8.38 21.35 21.59
CA LEU A 7 -7.22 20.51 21.24
C LEU A 7 -6.97 19.42 22.29
N LEU A 8 -7.19 19.73 23.58
CA LEU A 8 -7.09 18.76 24.67
C LEU A 8 -8.20 17.70 24.60
N LEU A 9 -9.44 18.12 24.35
CA LEU A 9 -10.57 17.21 24.18
C LEU A 9 -10.41 16.37 22.91
N GLY A 10 -9.97 17.00 21.81
CA GLY A 10 -9.70 16.31 20.54
C GLY A 10 -8.58 15.27 20.65
N SER A 11 -7.48 15.59 21.35
CA SER A 11 -6.37 14.67 21.57
C SER A 11 -6.73 13.54 22.55
N THR A 12 -7.49 13.82 23.61
CA THR A 12 -7.95 12.80 24.56
C THR A 12 -8.99 11.86 23.92
N CYS A 13 -9.92 12.39 23.13
CA CYS A 13 -10.83 11.57 22.32
C CYS A 13 -10.06 10.76 21.27
N LEU A 14 -8.99 11.31 20.67
CA LEU A 14 -8.10 10.57 19.79
C LEU A 14 -7.35 9.46 20.53
N VAL A 15 -6.85 9.70 21.75
CA VAL A 15 -6.23 8.66 22.61
C VAL A 15 -7.20 7.54 22.92
N VAL A 16 -8.44 7.86 23.29
CA VAL A 16 -9.44 6.85 23.63
C VAL A 16 -9.90 6.12 22.37
N LEU A 17 -10.20 6.82 21.28
CA LEU A 17 -10.62 6.21 20.02
C LEU A 17 -9.51 5.36 19.41
N VAL A 18 -8.27 5.85 19.37
CA VAL A 18 -7.11 5.13 18.82
C VAL A 18 -6.69 3.99 19.76
N GLY A 19 -6.78 4.20 21.06
CA GLY A 19 -6.51 3.21 22.10
C GLY A 19 -7.53 2.07 22.12
N GLU A 20 -8.81 2.30 21.82
CA GLU A 20 -9.79 1.22 21.66
C GLU A 20 -9.75 0.59 20.25
N ALA A 21 -9.36 1.37 19.25
CA ALA A 21 -9.37 0.97 17.86
C ALA A 21 -8.15 0.13 17.47
N PHE A 22 -6.95 0.36 17.99
CA PHE A 22 -5.77 -0.29 17.43
C PHE A 22 -4.97 -1.07 18.46
N PRO A 23 -4.17 -2.07 18.06
CA PRO A 23 -3.18 -2.68 18.93
C PRO A 23 -2.35 -1.58 19.60
N ALA A 24 -2.07 -1.77 20.89
CA ALA A 24 -1.53 -0.72 21.72
C ALA A 24 -0.20 -0.13 21.26
N GLU A 25 0.63 -0.91 20.60
CA GLU A 25 1.86 -0.45 19.96
C GLU A 25 1.53 0.63 18.92
N PHE A 26 0.59 0.34 18.02
CA PHE A 26 0.14 1.24 16.96
C PHE A 26 -0.62 2.45 17.53
N ALA A 27 -1.42 2.24 18.57
CA ALA A 27 -2.11 3.32 19.24
C ALA A 27 -1.13 4.31 19.90
N SER A 28 -0.12 3.78 20.58
CA SER A 28 0.96 4.58 21.19
C SER A 28 1.73 5.35 20.13
N PHE A 29 1.99 4.75 18.97
CA PHE A 29 2.65 5.43 17.86
C PHE A 29 1.83 6.57 17.27
N LEU A 30 0.55 6.32 17.00
CA LEU A 30 -0.37 7.33 16.49
C LEU A 30 -0.41 8.53 17.44
N LEU A 31 -0.44 8.24 18.74
CA LEU A 31 -0.39 9.26 19.77
C LEU A 31 0.93 10.03 19.78
N MET A 32 2.06 9.34 19.73
CA MET A 32 3.37 10.00 19.66
C MET A 32 3.55 10.84 18.39
N SER A 33 3.01 10.38 17.26
CA SER A 33 3.05 11.10 15.98
C SER A 33 2.13 12.33 16.01
N LEU A 34 0.94 12.21 16.60
CA LEU A 34 0.04 13.35 16.77
C LEU A 34 0.60 14.36 17.78
N CYS A 35 1.21 13.90 18.87
CA CYS A 35 1.84 14.77 19.87
C CYS A 35 3.05 15.53 19.31
N SER A 36 3.89 14.88 18.49
CA SER A 36 5.02 15.56 17.81
C SER A 36 4.54 16.58 16.78
N LEU A 37 3.48 16.28 16.04
CA LEU A 37 2.86 17.19 15.06
C LEU A 37 2.27 18.46 15.70
N VAL A 38 1.69 18.33 16.90
CA VAL A 38 1.23 19.47 17.70
C VAL A 38 2.41 20.28 18.22
N GLY A 39 3.52 19.62 18.59
CA GLY A 39 4.76 20.28 19.01
C GLY A 39 5.41 21.14 17.93
N GLU A 40 5.58 20.62 16.71
CA GLU A 40 6.26 21.36 15.62
C GLU A 40 5.50 22.62 15.17
N LYS A 41 4.16 22.57 15.09
CA LYS A 41 3.36 23.76 14.75
C LYS A 41 3.50 24.89 15.78
N THR A 42 3.77 24.56 17.04
CA THR A 42 4.01 25.60 18.07
C THR A 42 5.40 26.25 17.97
N GLN A 43 6.35 25.61 17.29
CA GLN A 43 7.69 26.14 17.07
C GLN A 43 7.77 27.03 15.82
N ASP A 44 7.09 26.67 14.73
CA ASP A 44 6.96 27.49 13.51
C ASP A 44 6.19 28.81 13.79
N LEU A 45 5.25 28.81 14.74
CA LEU A 45 4.57 30.03 15.22
C LEU A 45 5.48 30.97 16.04
N LYS A 46 6.53 30.43 16.67
CA LYS A 46 7.54 31.23 17.40
C LYS A 46 8.49 31.95 16.44
N GLU A 47 8.80 31.36 15.30
CA GLU A 47 9.73 31.93 14.30
C GLU A 47 9.09 33.00 13.41
N ARG A 48 7.75 33.01 13.27
CA ARG A 48 7.01 34.02 12.48
C ARG A 48 6.76 35.36 13.18
N GLY A 49 7.45 35.65 14.28
CA GLY A 49 7.56 37.02 14.82
C GLY A 49 6.26 37.63 15.33
N ILE A 50 5.31 36.83 15.85
CA ILE A 50 4.23 37.39 16.69
C ILE A 50 4.84 37.68 18.07
N HIS A 51 5.62 38.75 18.15
CA HIS A 51 6.04 39.36 19.40
C HIS A 51 4.85 40.12 19.99
N ASN A 52 4.00 39.42 20.73
CA ASN A 52 3.25 40.04 21.81
C ASN A 52 3.35 39.14 23.04
N SER A 53 4.27 39.53 23.91
CA SER A 53 4.29 39.32 25.36
C SER A 53 3.37 38.22 25.91
N LEU A 54 3.83 36.98 25.84
CA LEU A 54 3.56 35.98 26.88
C LEU A 54 4.63 34.89 26.76
N GLU A 55 5.45 34.78 27.79
CA GLU A 55 6.44 33.72 27.94
C GLU A 55 5.75 32.35 27.93
N TYR A 56 5.86 31.60 26.84
CA TYR A 56 5.49 30.18 26.79
C TYR A 56 6.73 29.30 26.54
N PRO A 57 7.49 28.96 27.60
CA PRO A 57 8.21 27.68 27.73
C PRO A 57 7.27 26.52 28.13
N VAL A 58 5.98 26.83 28.21
CA VAL A 58 4.92 26.04 28.84
C VAL A 58 4.57 24.78 28.04
N THR A 59 4.68 24.70 26.71
CA THR A 59 4.04 23.60 25.96
C THR A 59 4.74 22.23 26.03
N VAL A 60 6.07 22.17 25.95
CA VAL A 60 6.81 20.88 26.07
C VAL A 60 6.80 20.39 27.52
N GLN A 61 6.93 21.32 28.48
CA GLN A 61 6.77 20.99 29.88
C GLN A 61 5.32 20.66 30.21
N HIS A 62 4.31 21.28 29.57
CA HIS A 62 2.90 20.91 29.73
C HIS A 62 2.52 19.62 29.02
N ILE A 63 3.19 19.21 27.93
CA ILE A 63 2.99 17.88 27.35
C ILE A 63 3.67 16.83 28.23
N LYS A 64 4.88 17.09 28.76
CA LYS A 64 5.49 16.23 29.78
C LYS A 64 4.64 16.16 31.04
N THR A 65 4.14 17.29 31.53
CA THR A 65 3.23 17.46 32.67
C THR A 65 1.81 16.97 32.36
N LEU A 66 1.34 16.92 31.10
CA LEU A 66 0.08 16.27 30.72
C LEU A 66 0.27 14.76 30.70
N VAL A 67 1.38 14.27 30.16
CA VAL A 67 1.76 12.87 30.22
C VAL A 67 1.95 12.45 31.68
N THR A 68 2.59 13.28 32.52
CA THR A 68 2.76 13.00 33.95
C THR A 68 1.50 13.22 34.80
N ASN A 69 0.66 14.22 34.50
CA ASN A 69 -0.61 14.42 35.19
C ASN A 69 -1.68 13.39 34.74
N CYS A 70 -1.63 12.92 33.49
CA CYS A 70 -2.37 11.74 33.06
C CYS A 70 -1.86 10.48 33.76
N THR A 71 -0.56 10.39 34.09
CA THR A 71 0.00 9.30 34.92
C THR A 71 -0.39 9.35 36.39
N GLU A 72 -0.68 10.52 36.95
CA GLU A 72 -0.99 10.67 38.37
C GLU A 72 -2.49 10.75 38.67
N LYS A 73 -3.33 11.25 37.75
CA LYS A 73 -4.78 11.43 37.99
C LYS A 73 -5.70 10.44 37.28
N ASN A 74 -5.23 9.75 36.25
CA ASN A 74 -6.02 8.76 35.50
C ASN A 74 -5.37 7.37 35.58
N GLY A 75 -5.12 6.92 36.81
CA GLY A 75 -4.65 5.55 37.09
C GLY A 75 -5.51 4.51 36.38
N ASP A 76 -6.82 4.73 36.30
CA ASP A 76 -7.75 3.85 35.59
C ASP A 76 -7.61 3.89 34.07
N LEU A 77 -7.30 5.04 33.45
CA LEU A 77 -7.11 5.13 32.00
C LEU A 77 -5.80 4.50 31.58
N LEU A 78 -4.71 4.73 32.32
CA LEU A 78 -3.42 4.10 32.03
C LEU A 78 -3.39 2.64 32.40
N GLN A 79 -4.12 2.22 33.45
CA GLN A 79 -4.32 0.81 33.74
C GLN A 79 -5.24 0.18 32.69
N ALA A 80 -6.26 0.88 32.17
CA ALA A 80 -7.09 0.39 31.07
C ALA A 80 -6.32 0.31 29.76
N VAL A 81 -5.53 1.33 29.42
CA VAL A 81 -4.62 1.32 28.26
C VAL A 81 -3.59 0.21 28.46
N ARG A 82 -2.97 0.05 29.63
CA ARG A 82 -1.99 -1.02 29.94
C ARG A 82 -2.61 -2.42 29.90
N ASN A 83 -3.81 -2.60 30.46
CA ASN A 83 -4.58 -3.84 30.38
C ASN A 83 -4.99 -4.14 28.94
N PHE A 84 -5.29 -3.10 28.16
CA PHE A 84 -5.54 -3.19 26.73
C PHE A 84 -4.24 -3.55 25.99
N ILE A 85 -3.09 -2.90 26.23
CA ILE A 85 -1.77 -3.29 25.68
C ILE A 85 -1.45 -4.76 25.98
N GLN A 86 -1.83 -5.23 27.16
CA GLN A 86 -1.58 -6.60 27.63
C GLN A 86 -2.63 -7.61 27.17
N ASP A 87 -3.74 -7.17 26.54
CA ASP A 87 -4.76 -8.05 26.00
C ASP A 87 -4.25 -8.70 24.70
N LYS A 88 -3.65 -9.89 24.86
CA LYS A 88 -3.12 -10.72 23.77
C LYS A 88 -4.17 -11.08 22.69
N ASN A 89 -5.46 -10.78 22.91
CA ASN A 89 -6.54 -11.05 21.96
C ASN A 89 -6.87 -9.88 21.02
N ILE A 90 -6.21 -8.71 21.11
CA ILE A 90 -6.56 -7.58 20.21
C ILE A 90 -6.31 -7.92 18.74
N SER A 91 -5.24 -8.68 18.45
CA SER A 91 -4.95 -9.18 17.11
C SER A 91 -5.99 -10.15 16.54
N GLN A 92 -6.93 -10.63 17.36
CA GLN A 92 -8.03 -11.51 16.96
C GLN A 92 -9.38 -10.80 16.84
N ARG A 93 -9.46 -9.51 17.20
CA ARG A 93 -10.72 -8.77 17.15
C ARG A 93 -11.05 -8.37 15.71
N ILE A 94 -12.31 -8.56 15.34
CA ILE A 94 -12.83 -8.13 14.04
C ILE A 94 -12.65 -6.62 13.92
N PRO A 95 -12.00 -6.14 12.85
CA PRO A 95 -11.77 -4.73 12.70
C PRO A 95 -13.10 -3.96 12.58
N THR A 96 -13.24 -2.91 13.40
CA THR A 96 -14.44 -2.11 13.46
C THR A 96 -14.48 -1.11 12.31
N PHE A 97 -15.69 -0.68 11.93
CA PHE A 97 -15.83 0.37 10.92
C PHE A 97 -15.14 1.69 11.32
N HIS A 98 -15.08 1.99 12.62
CA HIS A 98 -14.38 3.15 13.17
C HIS A 98 -12.87 3.08 12.91
N GLN A 99 -12.24 1.91 13.11
CA GLN A 99 -10.82 1.70 12.81
C GLN A 99 -10.51 1.97 11.33
N ILE A 100 -11.32 1.39 10.44
CA ILE A 100 -11.21 1.58 9.00
C ILE A 100 -11.38 3.07 8.66
N THR A 101 -12.35 3.75 9.25
CA THR A 101 -12.56 5.19 9.01
C THR A 101 -11.38 6.04 9.48
N ILE A 102 -10.78 5.72 10.63
CA ILE A 102 -9.59 6.42 11.14
C ILE A 102 -8.40 6.23 10.20
N LEU A 103 -8.11 4.99 9.79
CA LEU A 103 -7.05 4.71 8.81
C LEU A 103 -7.28 5.48 7.50
N HIS A 104 -8.53 5.59 7.09
CA HIS A 104 -8.89 6.27 5.86
C HIS A 104 -8.64 7.77 6.00
N GLY A 105 -9.06 8.35 7.13
CA GLY A 105 -8.79 9.75 7.47
C GLY A 105 -7.30 10.07 7.46
N ILE A 106 -6.49 9.23 8.12
CA ILE A 106 -5.02 9.39 8.15
C ILE A 106 -4.42 9.40 6.74
N LEU A 107 -4.79 8.43 5.90
CA LEU A 107 -4.31 8.36 4.51
C LEU A 107 -4.80 9.53 3.65
N SER A 108 -6.04 9.98 3.87
CA SER A 108 -6.62 11.14 3.19
C SER A 108 -5.98 12.46 3.59
N CYS A 109 -5.38 12.57 4.78
CA CYS A 109 -4.66 13.77 5.21
C CYS A 109 -3.37 14.01 4.39
N GLN A 110 -2.77 12.97 3.81
CA GLN A 110 -1.58 13.05 2.94
C GLN A 110 -0.41 13.85 3.54
N ARG A 111 -0.28 13.84 4.86
CA ARG A 111 0.75 14.56 5.62
C ARG A 111 2.07 13.79 5.56
N THR A 112 2.96 14.17 4.64
CA THR A 112 4.26 13.49 4.42
C THR A 112 5.11 13.43 5.68
N ASP A 113 5.10 14.47 6.51
CA ASP A 113 5.78 14.53 7.80
C ASP A 113 5.35 13.40 8.74
N LEU A 114 4.04 13.13 8.81
CA LEU A 114 3.48 12.05 9.62
C LEU A 114 3.68 10.68 8.96
N LEU A 115 3.51 10.57 7.64
CA LEU A 115 3.61 9.30 6.92
C LEU A 115 5.06 8.77 6.84
N ALA A 116 6.03 9.67 6.70
CA ALA A 116 7.46 9.34 6.68
C ALA A 116 8.08 9.29 8.09
N PHE A 117 7.33 9.62 9.14
CA PHE A 117 7.83 9.60 10.51
C PHE A 117 8.28 8.19 10.91
N CYS A 118 9.50 8.07 11.44
CA CYS A 118 10.08 6.81 11.91
C CYS A 118 10.19 6.84 13.44
N CYS A 119 9.91 5.73 14.10
CA CYS A 119 10.11 5.58 15.55
C CYS A 119 10.83 4.28 15.85
N ARG A 120 11.69 4.31 16.88
CA ARG A 120 12.43 3.14 17.38
C ARG A 120 11.50 2.00 17.80
N THR A 121 10.29 2.30 18.25
CA THR A 121 9.28 1.30 18.63
C THR A 121 8.88 0.40 17.45
N PHE A 122 9.14 0.79 16.20
CA PHE A 122 8.78 0.04 14.99
C PHE A 122 9.99 -0.31 14.13
N ASP A 123 11.14 -0.54 14.76
CA ASP A 123 12.40 -0.87 14.06
C ASP A 123 12.81 0.23 13.06
N ASP A 124 12.50 1.48 13.42
CA ASP A 124 12.68 2.69 12.62
C ASP A 124 11.96 2.66 11.26
N ARG A 125 10.93 1.82 11.10
CA ARG A 125 10.12 1.82 9.88
C ARG A 125 9.25 3.09 9.80
N PRO A 126 9.05 3.65 8.59
CA PRO A 126 8.12 4.76 8.40
C PRO A 126 6.70 4.39 8.83
N PHE A 127 5.96 5.34 9.41
CA PHE A 127 4.59 5.11 9.86
C PHE A 127 3.71 4.50 8.77
N LEU A 128 3.84 5.01 7.55
CA LEU A 128 3.08 4.49 6.43
C LEU A 128 3.29 2.99 6.24
N ILE A 129 4.51 2.48 6.44
CA ILE A 129 4.81 1.05 6.37
C ILE A 129 4.18 0.28 7.54
N THR A 130 4.16 0.85 8.75
CA THR A 130 3.59 0.18 9.93
C THR A 130 2.06 0.09 9.87
N MET A 131 1.40 1.00 9.16
CA MET A 131 -0.05 0.95 8.88
C MET A 131 -0.47 -0.28 8.06
N PHE A 132 0.45 -0.97 7.40
CA PHE A 132 0.13 -2.15 6.60
C PHE A 132 -0.59 -3.23 7.41
N TYR A 133 -0.12 -3.53 8.63
CA TYR A 133 -0.67 -4.63 9.43
C TYR A 133 -2.17 -4.45 9.77
N PRO A 134 -2.64 -3.33 10.35
CA PRO A 134 -4.07 -3.15 10.61
C PRO A 134 -4.92 -3.10 9.33
N ILE A 135 -4.37 -2.60 8.22
CA ILE A 135 -5.03 -2.62 6.91
C ILE A 135 -5.20 -4.05 6.39
N TYR A 136 -4.14 -4.86 6.46
CA TYR A 136 -4.15 -6.26 6.09
C TYR A 136 -5.15 -7.06 6.95
N GLN A 137 -5.16 -6.87 8.26
CA GLN A 137 -6.14 -7.49 9.15
C GLN A 137 -7.57 -7.14 8.74
N SER A 138 -7.82 -5.87 8.38
CA SER A 138 -9.12 -5.42 7.87
C SER A 138 -9.58 -6.14 6.60
N CYS A 139 -8.64 -6.57 5.75
CA CYS A 139 -8.97 -7.27 4.51
C CYS A 139 -9.13 -8.79 4.69
N VAL A 140 -8.36 -9.39 5.60
CA VAL A 140 -8.43 -10.84 5.87
C VAL A 140 -9.65 -11.21 6.69
N THR A 141 -10.03 -10.38 7.67
CA THR A 141 -11.13 -10.72 8.55
C THR A 141 -12.48 -10.66 7.80
N PRO A 142 -13.26 -11.76 7.78
CA PRO A 142 -14.61 -11.73 7.26
C PRO A 142 -15.46 -10.72 8.06
N CYS A 143 -15.84 -9.61 7.43
CA CYS A 143 -16.65 -8.58 8.05
C CYS A 143 -17.55 -7.91 7.02
N SER A 144 -18.61 -7.23 7.49
CA SER A 144 -19.50 -6.43 6.64
C SER A 144 -18.80 -5.24 5.97
N ASN A 145 -17.57 -4.92 6.38
CA ASN A 145 -16.82 -3.73 5.95
C ASN A 145 -15.72 -4.03 4.91
N GLN A 146 -15.71 -5.23 4.32
CA GLN A 146 -14.69 -5.63 3.32
C GLN A 146 -14.54 -4.62 2.17
N TYR A 147 -15.63 -4.03 1.68
CA TYR A 147 -15.56 -2.97 0.67
C TYR A 147 -14.61 -1.82 1.11
N HIS A 148 -14.80 -1.33 2.34
CA HIS A 148 -14.00 -0.24 2.87
C HIS A 148 -12.57 -0.67 3.21
N ALA A 149 -12.37 -1.90 3.68
CA ALA A 149 -11.04 -2.45 3.92
C ALA A 149 -10.21 -2.49 2.62
N PHE A 150 -10.77 -3.02 1.53
CA PHE A 150 -10.08 -3.06 0.24
C PHE A 150 -9.88 -1.66 -0.37
N SER A 151 -10.84 -0.76 -0.18
CA SER A 151 -10.68 0.65 -0.56
C SER A 151 -9.47 1.29 0.13
N ILE A 152 -9.28 1.00 1.42
CA ILE A 152 -8.13 1.48 2.19
C ILE A 152 -6.82 0.85 1.73
N LEU A 153 -6.80 -0.45 1.41
CA LEU A 153 -5.61 -1.13 0.91
C LEU A 153 -5.12 -0.48 -0.38
N VAL A 154 -6.03 -0.21 -1.31
CA VAL A 154 -5.69 0.48 -2.56
C VAL A 154 -5.20 1.91 -2.27
N ASN A 155 -5.89 2.65 -1.39
CA ASN A 155 -5.47 4.00 -1.01
C ASN A 155 -4.07 4.01 -0.37
N TRP A 156 -3.78 3.02 0.46
CA TRP A 156 -2.48 2.82 1.09
C TRP A 156 -1.38 2.53 0.07
N LEU A 157 -1.60 1.60 -0.86
CA LEU A 157 -0.66 1.30 -1.96
C LEU A 157 -0.36 2.55 -2.80
N LYS A 158 -1.41 3.30 -3.18
CA LYS A 158 -1.25 4.56 -3.93
C LYS A 158 -0.51 5.63 -3.13
N THR A 159 -0.71 5.66 -1.81
CA THR A 159 -0.01 6.58 -0.92
C THR A 159 1.46 6.19 -0.78
N CYS A 160 1.77 4.90 -0.69
CA CYS A 160 3.15 4.40 -0.73
C CYS A 160 3.84 4.77 -2.04
N GLN A 161 3.15 4.64 -3.18
CA GLN A 161 3.68 5.02 -4.48
C GLN A 161 4.00 6.52 -4.58
N ARG A 162 3.14 7.37 -4.02
CA ARG A 162 3.36 8.83 -4.03
C ARG A 162 4.51 9.26 -3.13
N HIS A 163 4.72 8.57 -2.01
CA HIS A 163 5.76 8.89 -1.03
C HIS A 163 6.96 7.94 -1.06
N LEU A 164 7.15 7.22 -2.18
CA LEU A 164 8.15 6.16 -2.27
C LEU A 164 9.56 6.67 -1.96
N GLN A 165 9.89 7.88 -2.40
CA GLN A 165 11.21 8.47 -2.18
C GLN A 165 11.47 8.74 -0.69
N GLU A 166 10.48 9.24 0.05
CA GLU A 166 10.60 9.49 1.48
C GLU A 166 10.65 8.20 2.30
N LEU A 167 10.00 7.13 1.82
CA LEU A 167 10.03 5.81 2.46
C LEU A 167 11.39 5.14 2.30
N VAL A 168 11.93 5.16 1.09
CA VAL A 168 13.12 4.38 0.73
C VAL A 168 14.41 5.17 0.96
N GLY A 169 14.43 6.47 0.61
CA GLY A 169 15.63 7.31 0.61
C GLY A 169 16.26 7.56 1.99
N ARG A 170 15.63 7.09 3.07
CA ARG A 170 16.18 7.19 4.43
C ARG A 170 16.97 5.95 4.87
N GLN A 171 16.71 4.79 4.26
CA GLN A 171 17.23 3.51 4.77
C GLN A 171 17.72 2.56 3.68
N ASP A 172 17.57 2.90 2.40
CA ASP A 172 17.85 2.02 1.25
C ASP A 172 17.22 0.62 1.41
N ARG A 173 16.07 0.56 2.08
CA ARG A 173 15.33 -0.68 2.35
C ARG A 173 14.26 -0.90 1.28
N ARG A 174 14.15 -2.15 0.81
CA ARG A 174 13.05 -2.60 -0.04
C ARG A 174 11.86 -3.02 0.80
N TYR A 175 10.70 -2.43 0.53
CA TYR A 175 9.42 -2.78 1.13
C TYR A 175 8.50 -3.54 0.16
N PHE A 176 8.77 -3.49 -1.15
CA PHE A 176 7.90 -3.99 -2.21
C PHE A 176 8.56 -5.01 -3.14
N SER A 177 9.53 -5.79 -2.64
CA SER A 177 10.03 -7.02 -3.30
C SER A 177 9.14 -8.22 -3.00
N THR A 178 9.13 -9.20 -3.91
CA THR A 178 8.31 -10.44 -3.83
C THR A 178 8.45 -11.19 -2.52
N SER A 179 9.64 -11.15 -1.90
CA SER A 179 9.92 -11.87 -0.65
C SER A 179 9.49 -11.13 0.62
N THR A 180 9.10 -9.87 0.51
CA THR A 180 8.76 -9.04 1.67
C THR A 180 7.43 -9.45 2.28
N PHE A 181 7.32 -9.33 3.61
CA PHE A 181 6.07 -9.60 4.33
C PHE A 181 4.88 -8.85 3.73
N ILE A 182 5.09 -7.58 3.34
CA ILE A 182 4.04 -6.73 2.76
C ILE A 182 3.51 -7.31 1.45
N VAL A 183 4.40 -7.65 0.52
CA VAL A 183 4.00 -8.18 -0.78
C VAL A 183 3.35 -9.55 -0.61
N VAL A 184 3.99 -10.47 0.11
CA VAL A 184 3.45 -11.82 0.34
C VAL A 184 2.03 -11.77 0.95
N LYS A 185 1.82 -10.92 1.95
CA LYS A 185 0.51 -10.79 2.61
C LYS A 185 -0.51 -10.06 1.75
N THR A 186 -0.09 -9.06 0.97
CA THR A 186 -0.98 -8.38 0.02
C THR A 186 -1.46 -9.38 -1.03
N LEU A 187 -0.55 -10.11 -1.68
CA LEU A 187 -0.88 -11.10 -2.71
C LEU A 187 -1.85 -12.17 -2.17
N SER A 188 -1.60 -12.72 -0.99
CA SER A 188 -2.50 -13.69 -0.35
C SER A 188 -3.94 -13.16 -0.16
N VAL A 189 -4.10 -11.89 0.20
CA VAL A 189 -5.43 -11.25 0.31
C VAL A 189 -6.08 -11.09 -1.07
N LEU A 190 -5.31 -10.67 -2.07
CA LEU A 190 -5.83 -10.47 -3.42
C LEU A 190 -6.25 -11.80 -4.06
N GLU A 191 -5.44 -12.86 -3.90
CA GLU A 191 -5.69 -14.23 -4.37
C GLU A 191 -6.88 -14.91 -3.70
N SER A 192 -7.28 -14.48 -2.50
CA SER A 192 -8.48 -15.01 -1.84
C SER A 192 -9.75 -14.22 -2.18
N ASN A 193 -9.65 -13.05 -2.84
CA ASN A 193 -10.76 -12.11 -3.01
C ASN A 193 -11.05 -11.66 -4.46
N TRP A 194 -10.35 -12.18 -5.46
CA TRP A 194 -10.59 -11.88 -6.88
C TRP A 194 -12.01 -12.28 -7.37
N GLU A 195 -12.67 -13.24 -6.70
CA GLU A 195 -14.09 -13.59 -6.90
C GLU A 195 -14.97 -13.20 -5.71
N SER A 196 -14.61 -12.14 -4.98
CA SER A 196 -15.40 -11.70 -3.83
C SER A 196 -16.87 -11.46 -4.23
N PRO A 197 -17.84 -11.99 -3.47
CA PRO A 197 -19.26 -11.77 -3.73
C PRO A 197 -19.69 -10.32 -3.44
N ILE A 198 -18.83 -9.55 -2.77
CA ILE A 198 -19.11 -8.15 -2.43
C ILE A 198 -18.82 -7.26 -3.62
N LYS A 199 -19.86 -6.54 -4.05
CA LYS A 199 -19.80 -5.61 -5.17
C LYS A 199 -18.66 -4.59 -4.98
N GLY A 200 -17.78 -4.50 -5.97
CA GLY A 200 -16.67 -3.54 -6.00
C GLY A 200 -15.35 -4.05 -5.42
N VAL A 201 -15.36 -5.09 -4.57
CA VAL A 201 -14.11 -5.65 -4.01
C VAL A 201 -13.20 -6.19 -5.12
N SER A 202 -13.75 -6.91 -6.10
CA SER A 202 -12.97 -7.40 -7.24
C SER A 202 -12.33 -6.27 -8.06
N THR A 203 -12.96 -5.09 -8.14
CA THR A 203 -12.37 -3.90 -8.76
C THR A 203 -11.17 -3.40 -7.97
N PHE A 204 -11.29 -3.31 -6.64
CA PHE A 204 -10.16 -2.96 -5.78
C PHE A 204 -9.05 -3.99 -5.83
N VAL A 205 -9.36 -5.28 -5.95
CA VAL A 205 -8.35 -6.34 -6.10
C VAL A 205 -7.52 -6.12 -7.37
N LYS A 206 -8.18 -5.90 -8.51
CA LYS A 206 -7.48 -5.60 -9.78
C LYS A 206 -6.62 -4.35 -9.67
N GLU A 207 -7.14 -3.30 -9.03
CA GLU A 207 -6.41 -2.06 -8.84
C GLU A 207 -5.22 -2.21 -7.89
N ALA A 208 -5.37 -2.99 -6.81
CA ALA A 208 -4.30 -3.30 -5.88
C ALA A 208 -3.16 -4.06 -6.57
N TYR A 209 -3.47 -5.06 -7.40
CA TYR A 209 -2.46 -5.75 -8.22
C TYR A 209 -1.69 -4.77 -9.11
N ARG A 210 -2.39 -3.95 -9.89
CA ARG A 210 -1.75 -2.95 -10.77
C ARG A 210 -0.86 -1.99 -9.99
N THR A 211 -1.38 -1.47 -8.88
CA THR A 211 -0.67 -0.51 -8.04
C THR A 211 0.56 -1.15 -7.39
N LEU A 212 0.45 -2.39 -6.90
CA LEU A 212 1.56 -3.12 -6.28
C LEU A 212 2.68 -3.41 -7.28
N ILE A 213 2.33 -3.84 -8.51
CA ILE A 213 3.31 -4.07 -9.58
C ILE A 213 4.00 -2.76 -9.97
N ALA A 214 3.24 -1.68 -10.17
CA ALA A 214 3.79 -0.37 -10.49
C ALA A 214 4.68 0.18 -9.36
N LEU A 215 4.29 -0.04 -8.11
CA LEU A 215 5.03 0.36 -6.92
C LEU A 215 6.34 -0.41 -6.78
N SER A 216 6.31 -1.73 -6.94
CA SER A 216 7.50 -2.58 -6.92
C SER A 216 8.50 -2.17 -8.02
N LYS A 217 7.99 -1.90 -9.24
CA LYS A 217 8.82 -1.40 -10.34
C LYS A 217 9.45 -0.05 -10.00
N ALA A 218 8.64 0.89 -9.50
CA ALA A 218 9.14 2.21 -9.12
C ALA A 218 10.18 2.14 -8.00
N GLU A 219 10.04 1.21 -7.04
CA GLU A 219 11.03 0.96 -5.99
C GLU A 219 12.35 0.45 -6.59
N CYS A 220 12.29 -0.51 -7.52
CA CYS A 220 13.46 -1.00 -8.25
C CYS A 220 14.16 0.11 -9.03
N ASP A 221 13.39 0.93 -9.77
CA ASP A 221 13.92 2.05 -10.56
C ASP A 221 14.59 3.09 -9.65
N TYR A 222 13.98 3.41 -8.50
CA TYR A 222 14.52 4.37 -7.53
C TYR A 222 15.81 3.88 -6.88
N LEU A 223 15.85 2.61 -6.46
CA LEU A 223 17.01 1.98 -5.84
C LEU A 223 18.08 1.53 -6.85
N LYS A 224 17.81 1.66 -8.15
CA LYS A 224 18.65 1.13 -9.25
C LYS A 224 18.93 -0.37 -9.09
N VAL A 225 17.93 -1.11 -8.62
CA VAL A 225 17.98 -2.58 -8.48
C VAL A 225 17.32 -3.19 -9.70
N TYR A 226 18.07 -3.99 -10.47
CA TYR A 226 17.60 -4.61 -11.71
C TYR A 226 16.87 -5.94 -11.49
N ASP A 227 16.24 -6.12 -10.34
CA ASP A 227 15.53 -7.34 -9.97
C ASP A 227 14.04 -7.05 -9.77
N PHE A 228 13.30 -7.07 -10.89
CA PHE A 228 11.85 -6.98 -10.92
C PHE A 228 11.22 -8.36 -10.75
N ASP A 229 11.53 -8.97 -9.61
CA ASP A 229 11.10 -10.32 -9.21
C ASP A 229 9.58 -10.50 -9.19
N LEU A 230 8.81 -9.44 -8.92
CA LEU A 230 7.37 -9.53 -8.65
C LEU A 230 6.56 -10.04 -9.83
N VAL A 231 6.85 -9.57 -11.04
CA VAL A 231 6.07 -9.98 -12.19
C VAL A 231 6.32 -11.45 -12.55
N GLN A 232 7.57 -11.91 -12.47
CA GLN A 232 7.87 -13.33 -12.66
C GLN A 232 7.34 -14.20 -11.51
N GLY A 233 7.45 -13.71 -10.27
CA GLY A 233 6.90 -14.35 -9.08
C GLY A 233 5.37 -14.50 -9.12
N LEU A 234 4.67 -13.66 -9.88
CA LEU A 234 3.25 -13.83 -10.20
C LEU A 234 3.04 -14.75 -11.40
N LEU A 235 3.77 -14.54 -12.49
CA LEU A 235 3.55 -15.24 -13.75
C LEU A 235 3.76 -16.76 -13.62
N ASP A 236 4.83 -17.18 -12.96
CA ASP A 236 5.19 -18.60 -12.82
C ASP A 236 4.10 -19.43 -12.13
N PRO A 237 3.58 -19.05 -10.94
CA PRO A 237 2.44 -19.74 -10.34
C PRO A 237 1.18 -19.71 -11.20
N ILE A 238 0.86 -18.56 -11.81
CA ILE A 238 -0.36 -18.38 -12.60
C ILE A 238 -0.36 -19.30 -13.83
N MET A 239 0.79 -19.42 -14.50
CA MET A 239 0.91 -20.26 -15.68
C MET A 239 0.70 -21.74 -15.37
N LYS A 240 1.05 -22.19 -14.16
CA LYS A 240 0.81 -23.55 -13.64
C LYS A 240 -0.65 -23.82 -13.26
N LEU A 241 -1.47 -22.78 -13.06
CA LEU A 241 -2.90 -22.97 -12.77
C LEU A 241 -3.64 -23.54 -13.99
N SER A 242 -4.69 -24.33 -13.73
CA SER A 242 -5.58 -24.79 -14.79
C SER A 242 -6.24 -23.61 -15.49
N TRP A 243 -6.37 -23.69 -16.83
CA TRP A 243 -7.12 -22.73 -17.64
C TRP A 243 -8.62 -22.69 -17.29
N LYS A 244 -9.12 -23.58 -16.44
CA LYS A 244 -10.49 -23.50 -15.90
C LYS A 244 -10.61 -22.53 -14.72
N VAL A 245 -9.50 -22.10 -14.13
CA VAL A 245 -9.50 -21.17 -12.99
C VAL A 245 -9.66 -19.76 -13.53
N LYS A 246 -10.79 -19.11 -13.25
CA LYS A 246 -11.07 -17.75 -13.73
C LYS A 246 -9.99 -16.73 -13.31
N GLY A 247 -9.25 -17.01 -12.25
CA GLY A 247 -8.34 -16.08 -11.58
C GLY A 247 -7.00 -16.01 -12.24
N LYS A 248 -6.65 -17.11 -12.90
CA LYS A 248 -5.59 -17.13 -13.89
C LYS A 248 -5.78 -15.97 -14.86
N TYR A 249 -6.98 -15.80 -15.43
CA TYR A 249 -7.24 -14.73 -16.40
C TYR A 249 -7.25 -13.33 -15.77
N VAL A 250 -7.75 -13.19 -14.54
CA VAL A 250 -7.75 -11.89 -13.84
C VAL A 250 -6.33 -11.40 -13.61
N VAL A 251 -5.45 -12.26 -13.12
CA VAL A 251 -4.07 -11.85 -12.82
C VAL A 251 -3.23 -11.79 -14.11
N LEU A 252 -3.43 -12.72 -15.05
CA LEU A 252 -2.76 -12.70 -16.34
C LEU A 252 -3.08 -11.43 -17.14
N SER A 253 -4.33 -10.94 -17.14
CA SER A 253 -4.68 -9.70 -17.84
C SER A 253 -3.97 -8.47 -17.26
N ILE A 254 -3.59 -8.51 -15.98
CA ILE A 254 -2.85 -7.45 -15.29
C ILE A 254 -1.35 -7.58 -15.54
N VAL A 255 -0.80 -8.79 -15.38
CA VAL A 255 0.63 -9.07 -15.60
C VAL A 255 1.04 -8.76 -17.04
N LEU A 256 0.20 -9.12 -18.02
CA LEU A 256 0.45 -8.82 -19.44
C LEU A 256 0.56 -7.33 -19.76
N GLN A 257 0.01 -6.45 -18.93
CA GLN A 257 0.16 -4.99 -19.10
C GLN A 257 1.54 -4.50 -18.67
N SER A 258 2.33 -5.34 -17.99
CA SER A 258 3.62 -4.99 -17.38
C SER A 258 4.82 -5.68 -18.03
N ILE A 259 4.60 -6.60 -18.98
CA ILE A 259 5.65 -7.34 -19.70
C ILE A 259 5.55 -7.14 -21.21
N ASP A 260 6.63 -7.46 -21.92
CA ASP A 260 6.58 -7.56 -23.38
C ASP A 260 5.70 -8.75 -23.78
N SER A 261 4.58 -8.45 -24.42
CA SER A 261 3.65 -9.49 -24.86
C SER A 261 4.21 -10.34 -26.00
N THR A 262 5.14 -9.83 -26.80
CA THR A 262 5.76 -10.57 -27.90
C THR A 262 6.62 -11.68 -27.33
N GLU A 263 7.55 -11.31 -26.45
CA GLU A 263 8.42 -12.26 -25.73
C GLU A 263 7.59 -13.27 -24.92
N PHE A 264 6.55 -12.80 -24.23
CA PHE A 264 5.67 -13.68 -23.48
C PHE A 264 5.00 -14.75 -24.37
N LEU A 265 4.51 -14.37 -25.54
CA LEU A 265 3.81 -15.29 -26.45
C LEU A 265 4.77 -16.24 -27.17
N GLU A 266 5.99 -15.80 -27.47
CA GLU A 266 7.06 -16.68 -27.98
C GLU A 266 7.41 -17.78 -26.97
N ASN A 267 7.48 -17.41 -25.67
CA ASN A 267 7.74 -18.34 -24.59
C ASN A 267 6.52 -19.20 -24.21
N ASN A 268 5.31 -18.78 -24.56
CA ASN A 268 4.05 -19.45 -24.20
C ASN A 268 3.08 -19.56 -25.40
N PRO A 269 3.43 -20.35 -26.43
CA PRO A 269 2.70 -20.39 -27.70
C PRO A 269 1.26 -20.94 -27.59
N ASP A 270 0.96 -21.70 -26.53
CA ASP A 270 -0.37 -22.28 -26.30
C ASP A 270 -1.39 -21.27 -25.74
N VAL A 271 -0.92 -20.15 -25.17
CA VAL A 271 -1.78 -19.18 -24.49
C VAL A 271 -2.90 -18.62 -25.38
N PRO A 272 -2.65 -18.17 -26.62
CA PRO A 272 -3.72 -17.68 -27.48
C PRO A 272 -4.80 -18.73 -27.74
N HIS A 273 -4.40 -19.98 -27.98
CA HIS A 273 -5.34 -21.09 -28.20
C HIS A 273 -6.20 -21.32 -26.96
N GLU A 274 -5.58 -21.39 -25.78
CA GLU A 274 -6.30 -21.60 -24.51
C GLU A 274 -7.25 -20.45 -24.19
N VAL A 275 -6.83 -19.20 -24.40
CA VAL A 275 -7.69 -18.02 -24.23
C VAL A 275 -8.89 -18.10 -25.17
N ILE A 276 -8.69 -18.37 -26.46
CA ILE A 276 -9.78 -18.48 -27.44
C ILE A 276 -10.72 -19.65 -27.11
N PHE A 277 -10.18 -20.79 -26.72
CA PHE A 277 -10.95 -21.96 -26.34
C PHE A 277 -11.86 -21.67 -25.14
N ASN A 278 -11.31 -21.03 -24.10
CA ASN A 278 -12.02 -20.73 -22.86
C ASN A 278 -12.95 -19.51 -22.95
N LEU A 279 -12.93 -18.72 -24.03
CA LEU A 279 -13.95 -17.69 -24.27
C LEU A 279 -15.37 -18.29 -24.37
N LYS A 280 -15.49 -19.55 -24.80
CA LYS A 280 -16.75 -20.29 -24.88
C LYS A 280 -17.33 -20.64 -23.50
N ALA A 281 -16.52 -20.57 -22.44
CA ALA A 281 -16.95 -20.87 -21.09
C ALA A 281 -17.63 -19.66 -20.45
N ASN A 282 -18.96 -19.71 -20.32
CA ASN A 282 -19.78 -18.58 -19.83
C ASN A 282 -19.31 -18.00 -18.48
N TYR A 283 -18.84 -18.83 -17.54
CA TYR A 283 -18.44 -18.38 -16.20
C TYR A 283 -17.16 -17.52 -16.19
N ALA A 284 -16.26 -17.72 -17.14
CA ALA A 284 -14.96 -17.03 -17.23
C ALA A 284 -14.88 -16.03 -18.40
N SER A 285 -15.84 -16.07 -19.33
CA SER A 285 -15.84 -15.28 -20.59
C SER A 285 -15.43 -13.81 -20.41
N SER A 286 -15.93 -13.13 -19.38
CA SER A 286 -15.59 -11.74 -19.08
C SER A 286 -14.10 -11.56 -18.73
N ALA A 287 -13.55 -12.39 -17.84
CA ALA A 287 -12.13 -12.35 -17.47
C ALA A 287 -11.21 -12.78 -18.62
N VAL A 288 -11.59 -13.82 -19.37
CA VAL A 288 -10.86 -14.28 -20.55
C VAL A 288 -10.83 -13.19 -21.63
N SER A 289 -11.92 -12.45 -21.81
CA SER A 289 -12.00 -11.34 -22.76
C SER A 289 -11.04 -10.20 -22.41
N GLU A 290 -10.76 -9.95 -21.13
CA GLU A 290 -9.75 -8.96 -20.71
C GLU A 290 -8.33 -9.40 -21.12
N VAL A 291 -7.99 -10.68 -20.95
CA VAL A 291 -6.71 -11.23 -21.41
C VAL A 291 -6.60 -11.11 -22.93
N TYR A 292 -7.63 -11.55 -23.66
CA TYR A 292 -7.66 -11.46 -25.12
C TYR A 292 -7.47 -10.02 -25.60
N LYS A 293 -8.19 -9.06 -25.02
CA LYS A 293 -8.04 -7.63 -25.35
C LYS A 293 -6.62 -7.15 -25.11
N THR A 294 -6.03 -7.50 -23.97
CA THR A 294 -4.66 -7.10 -23.61
C THR A 294 -3.65 -7.62 -24.64
N ILE A 295 -3.79 -8.88 -25.07
CA ILE A 295 -2.95 -9.49 -26.11
C ILE A 295 -3.13 -8.79 -27.47
N VAL A 296 -4.38 -8.52 -27.88
CA VAL A 296 -4.64 -7.87 -29.17
C VAL A 296 -4.13 -6.43 -29.17
N GLU A 297 -4.28 -5.70 -28.06
CA GLU A 297 -3.79 -4.33 -27.91
C GLU A 297 -2.26 -4.27 -27.97
N SER A 298 -1.56 -5.21 -27.34
CA SER A 298 -0.09 -5.26 -27.42
C SER A 298 0.41 -5.59 -28.83
N MET A 299 -0.24 -6.53 -29.53
CA MET A 299 0.06 -6.82 -30.93
C MET A 299 -0.19 -5.61 -31.86
N LYS A 300 -1.21 -4.79 -31.58
CA LYS A 300 -1.46 -3.57 -32.33
C LYS A 300 -0.35 -2.54 -32.14
N LYS A 301 0.05 -2.29 -30.88
CA LYS A 301 1.16 -1.37 -30.55
C LYS A 301 2.45 -1.77 -31.24
N ALA A 302 2.82 -3.06 -31.19
CA ALA A 302 4.02 -3.56 -31.86
C ALA A 302 4.01 -3.31 -33.38
N LYS A 303 2.85 -3.44 -34.04
CA LYS A 303 2.71 -3.15 -35.47
C LYS A 303 2.82 -1.66 -35.79
N GLU A 304 2.33 -0.79 -34.91
CA GLU A 304 2.40 0.66 -35.08
C GLU A 304 3.84 1.16 -34.92
N ASP A 305 4.60 0.65 -33.96
CA ASP A 305 6.01 0.99 -33.75
C ASP A 305 6.88 0.61 -34.95
N VAL A 306 6.66 -0.58 -35.53
CA VAL A 306 7.36 -1.01 -36.76
C VAL A 306 7.03 -0.10 -37.94
N ARG A 307 5.77 0.32 -38.12
CA ARG A 307 5.39 1.27 -39.18
C ARG A 307 5.95 2.67 -38.93
N GLY A 308 6.04 3.10 -37.68
CA GLY A 308 6.66 4.36 -37.27
C GLY A 308 8.14 4.41 -37.62
N CYS A 309 8.89 3.34 -37.33
CA CYS A 309 10.29 3.18 -37.70
C CYS A 309 10.52 3.13 -39.21
N ILE A 310 9.64 2.44 -39.97
CA ILE A 310 9.73 2.41 -41.44
C ILE A 310 9.46 3.80 -42.05
N ARG A 311 8.58 4.61 -41.45
CA ARG A 311 8.29 5.98 -41.90
C ARG A 311 9.34 7.01 -41.50
N SER A 312 10.07 6.76 -40.40
CA SER A 312 11.16 7.64 -39.92
C SER A 312 12.54 7.21 -40.42
N GLY A 313 12.63 6.10 -41.18
CA GLY A 313 13.82 5.63 -41.89
C GLY A 313 14.27 6.46 -43.10
N ALA A 314 14.16 7.78 -43.00
CA ALA A 314 14.86 8.75 -43.83
C ALA A 314 15.60 9.74 -42.92
N GLY A 315 16.57 9.25 -42.16
CA GLY A 315 17.55 10.11 -41.48
C GLY A 315 18.05 9.62 -40.13
N GLY A 316 19.26 9.05 -40.12
CA GLY A 316 20.23 9.20 -39.02
C GLY A 316 20.00 8.36 -37.76
N GLY A 317 20.83 7.33 -37.60
CA GLY A 317 20.81 6.46 -36.44
C GLY A 317 21.13 7.14 -35.10
N ARG A 318 20.49 6.62 -34.04
CA ARG A 318 21.09 6.34 -32.74
C ARG A 318 20.20 5.36 -31.94
N SER A 319 20.68 4.12 -31.88
CA SER A 319 20.62 3.14 -30.78
C SER A 319 19.62 3.39 -29.64
N LEU A 320 18.54 2.60 -29.60
CA LEU A 320 17.75 2.29 -28.41
C LEU A 320 18.36 1.06 -27.72
N SER A 321 19.09 1.27 -26.62
CA SER A 321 19.51 0.19 -25.73
C SER A 321 18.44 -0.03 -24.66
N TRP A 322 17.50 -0.95 -24.92
CA TRP A 322 16.76 -1.64 -23.86
C TRP A 322 17.46 -2.98 -23.65
N LEU A 323 18.33 -3.06 -22.64
CA LEU A 323 19.03 -4.29 -22.32
C LEU A 323 18.07 -5.25 -21.59
N HIS A 324 17.70 -6.30 -22.33
CA HIS A 324 17.68 -7.70 -21.92
C HIS A 324 17.42 -8.00 -20.44
N TYR A 325 16.19 -8.44 -20.15
CA TYR A 325 15.98 -9.48 -19.14
C TYR A 325 16.25 -10.83 -19.83
N SER A 326 17.37 -11.46 -19.52
CA SER A 326 17.57 -12.89 -19.76
C SER A 326 17.97 -13.51 -18.43
N ALA A 327 17.04 -14.22 -17.81
CA ALA A 327 17.34 -15.11 -16.71
C ALA A 327 18.06 -16.34 -17.28
N THR A 328 19.40 -16.35 -17.23
CA THR A 328 20.17 -17.59 -17.33
C THR A 328 20.44 -18.10 -15.93
N THR A 329 19.61 -19.03 -15.47
CA THR A 329 19.98 -19.99 -14.42
C THR A 329 20.04 -21.38 -15.05
N SER A 330 21.24 -21.79 -15.43
CA SER A 330 21.62 -23.18 -15.63
C SER A 330 23.03 -23.36 -15.06
N CYS A 331 23.09 -23.97 -13.88
CA CYS A 331 24.04 -25.02 -13.49
C CYS A 331 23.59 -25.62 -12.16
#